data_AF-A0A957SJN0-F1
#
_entry.id   AF-A0A957SJN0-F1
#
_cell.length_a   1.000
_cell.length_b   1.000
_cell.length_c   1.000
_cell.angle_alpha   90.00
_cell.angle_beta   90.00
_cell.angle_gamma   90.00
#
_symmetry.space_group_name_H-M   'P 1'
#
loop_
_entity.id
_entity.type
_entity.pdbx_description
1 polymer ?
#
loop_
_entity_poly.entity_id
_entity_poly.type
_entity_poly.pdbx_seq_one_letter_code
_entity_poly.pdbx_strand_id
1 'polypeptide(L)'
;MAVRNDGPVLLMALLFCIYTLTNSGGFHIVDEVSIFAVTESLALRRAEDTNAIAWTQFVNSPGEVLGAFGPDGQVYSKKGPAPSFVALPWYWLWRGVARLGVAIPFVQVTLLWNGVITALTAGLLWCMARAMGYTEKAGAALALLLGVCTIAWPYANHFFG
;
A
#
# COMPACT_ATOMS: atom_id res chain seq x y z
N MET A 1 16.93 30.00 12.56
CA MET A 1 15.55 30.05 12.03
C MET A 1 15.04 28.62 11.96
N ALA A 2 14.04 28.25 12.76
CA ALA A 2 13.39 26.95 12.64
C ALA A 2 12.54 26.93 11.36
N VAL A 3 12.83 26.02 10.43
CA VAL A 3 11.99 25.81 9.25
C VAL A 3 10.69 25.18 9.74
N ARG A 4 9.57 25.88 9.59
CA ARG A 4 8.24 25.38 9.96
C ARG A 4 7.84 24.32 8.93
N ASN A 5 7.74 23.06 9.34
CA ASN A 5 7.45 21.91 8.47
C ASN A 5 5.95 21.59 8.33
N ASP A 6 5.07 22.51 8.71
CA ASP A 6 3.62 22.27 8.74
C ASP A 6 3.04 22.05 7.33
N GLY A 7 3.60 22.73 6.31
CA GLY A 7 3.09 22.67 4.94
C GLY A 7 3.07 21.26 4.35
N PRO A 8 4.22 20.56 4.29
CA PRO A 8 4.27 19.16 3.87
C PRO A 8 3.35 18.26 4.68
N VAL A 9 3.26 18.44 6.01
CA VAL A 9 2.40 17.62 6.87
C VAL A 9 0.92 17.79 6.53
N LEU A 10 0.46 19.03 6.34
CA LEU A 10 -0.90 19.33 5.94
C LEU A 10 -1.23 18.76 4.56
N LEU A 11 -0.29 18.81 3.62
CA LEU A 11 -0.47 18.21 2.30
C LEU A 11 -0.52 16.68 2.35
N MET A 12 0.33 16.05 3.17
CA MET A 12 0.28 14.60 3.39
C MET A 12 -1.08 14.18 3.97
N ALA A 13 -1.60 14.92 4.94
CA ALA A 13 -2.93 14.68 5.51
C ALA A 13 -4.04 14.90 4.46
N LEU A 14 -3.95 15.94 3.64
CA LEU A 14 -4.90 16.20 2.55
C LEU A 14 -4.93 15.05 1.55
N LEU A 15 -3.76 14.61 1.07
CA LEU A 15 -3.65 13.50 0.12
C LEU A 15 -4.17 12.20 0.73
N PHE A 16 -3.83 11.92 2.00
CA PHE A 16 -4.36 10.75 2.71
C PHE A 16 -5.89 10.76 2.80
N CYS A 17 -6.51 11.92 3.08
CA CYS A 17 -7.96 12.07 3.05
C CYS A 17 -8.53 11.79 1.65
N ILE A 18 -7.92 12.36 0.59
CA ILE A 18 -8.35 12.12 -0.80
C ILE A 18 -8.29 10.63 -1.13
N TYR A 19 -7.18 9.95 -0.82
CA TYR A 19 -7.02 8.52 -1.08
C TYR A 19 -8.01 7.69 -0.27
N THR A 20 -8.21 8.02 1.00
CA THR A 20 -9.22 7.32 1.83
C THR A 20 -10.64 7.46 1.26
N LEU A 21 -11.01 8.64 0.75
CA LEU A 21 -12.32 8.90 0.17
C LEU A 21 -12.51 8.32 -1.24
N THR A 22 -11.42 8.03 -1.94
CA THR A 22 -11.44 7.53 -3.33
C THR A 22 -11.11 6.05 -3.44
N ASN A 23 -10.74 5.42 -2.32
CA ASN A 23 -10.50 3.98 -2.22
C ASN A 23 -11.82 3.21 -2.23
N SER A 24 -11.90 2.12 -3.00
CA SER A 24 -13.14 1.30 -3.06
C SER A 24 -13.37 0.42 -1.82
N GLY A 25 -12.35 0.26 -0.99
CA GLY A 25 -12.39 -0.55 0.23
C GLY A 25 -12.28 -2.06 0.02
N GLY A 26 -12.01 -2.53 -1.20
CA GLY A 26 -11.88 -3.96 -1.50
C GLY A 26 -10.79 -4.26 -2.52
N PHE A 27 -10.51 -5.56 -2.67
CA PHE A 27 -9.63 -6.06 -3.73
C PHE A 27 -10.30 -5.91 -5.09
N HIS A 28 -9.58 -5.43 -6.10
CA HIS A 28 -10.09 -5.28 -7.47
C HIS A 28 -9.56 -6.37 -8.38
N ILE A 29 -8.27 -6.69 -8.23
CA ILE A 29 -7.63 -7.73 -9.02
C ILE A 29 -6.89 -8.71 -8.11
N VAL A 30 -6.71 -9.93 -8.64
CA VAL A 30 -6.10 -11.03 -7.88
C VAL A 30 -4.65 -10.74 -7.47
N ASP A 31 -3.98 -9.78 -8.13
CA ASP A 31 -2.66 -9.29 -7.74
C ASP A 31 -2.64 -8.75 -6.31
N GLU A 32 -3.65 -7.97 -5.93
CA GLU A 32 -3.78 -7.41 -4.59
C GLU A 32 -4.00 -8.50 -3.55
N VAL A 33 -4.84 -9.48 -3.90
CA VAL A 33 -5.12 -10.64 -3.03
C VAL A 33 -3.85 -11.46 -2.82
N SER A 34 -3.03 -11.66 -3.86
CA SER A 34 -1.77 -12.38 -3.77
C SER A 34 -0.79 -11.68 -2.82
N ILE A 35 -0.60 -10.36 -2.97
CA ILE A 35 0.33 -9.57 -2.13
C ILE A 35 -0.17 -9.54 -0.68
N PHE A 36 -1.48 -9.37 -0.47
CA PHE A 36 -2.10 -9.40 0.85
C PHE A 36 -1.96 -10.77 1.50
N ALA A 37 -2.19 -11.87 0.77
CA ALA A 37 -2.06 -13.22 1.28
C ALA A 37 -0.63 -13.54 1.75
N VAL A 38 0.39 -13.09 1.02
CA VAL A 38 1.79 -13.22 1.46
C VAL A 38 2.05 -12.35 2.70
N THR A 39 1.53 -11.12 2.72
CA THR A 39 1.65 -10.22 3.89
C THR A 39 1.05 -10.87 5.14
N GLU A 40 -0.15 -11.44 5.01
CA GLU A 40 -0.85 -12.15 6.08
C GLU A 40 -0.11 -13.42 6.51
N SER A 41 0.36 -14.24 5.56
CA SER A 41 1.13 -15.46 5.84
C SER A 41 2.39 -15.15 6.67
N LEU A 42 3.13 -14.13 6.25
CA LEU A 42 4.30 -13.63 6.97
C LEU A 42 3.90 -13.12 8.36
N ALA A 43 2.86 -12.28 8.44
CA ALA A 43 2.43 -11.64 9.68
C ALA A 43 1.88 -12.62 10.72
N LEU A 44 1.21 -13.69 10.30
CA LEU A 44 0.51 -14.63 11.18
C LEU A 44 1.27 -15.91 11.43
N ARG A 45 1.95 -16.45 10.41
CA ARG A 45 2.53 -17.79 10.42
C ARG A 45 4.04 -17.78 10.21
N ARG A 46 4.65 -16.63 9.90
CA ARG A 46 6.05 -16.52 9.48
C ARG A 46 6.37 -17.43 8.29
N ALA A 47 5.41 -17.53 7.37
CA ALA A 47 5.54 -18.33 6.16
C ALA A 47 5.45 -17.40 4.94
N GLU A 48 6.05 -17.84 3.82
CA GLU A 48 6.16 -17.05 2.58
C GLU A 48 5.19 -17.51 1.49
N ASP A 49 4.23 -18.37 1.85
CA ASP A 49 3.21 -18.87 0.95
C ASP A 49 2.08 -17.85 0.70
N THR A 50 1.37 -18.06 -0.41
CA THR A 50 0.15 -17.36 -0.82
C THR A 50 -1.03 -18.35 -0.86
N ASN A 51 -1.08 -19.31 0.07
CA ASN A 51 -2.06 -20.40 0.01
C ASN A 51 -3.52 -19.95 0.08
N ALA A 52 -3.80 -18.75 0.59
CA ALA A 52 -5.15 -18.17 0.58
C ALA A 52 -5.74 -18.07 -0.85
N ILE A 53 -4.88 -18.03 -1.88
CA ILE A 53 -5.28 -18.05 -3.28
C ILE A 53 -4.89 -19.34 -4.01
N ALA A 54 -4.58 -20.43 -3.29
CA ALA A 54 -4.21 -21.70 -3.91
C ALA A 54 -5.31 -22.26 -4.84
N TRP A 55 -6.57 -21.97 -4.53
CA TRP A 55 -7.72 -22.33 -5.37
C TRP A 55 -7.62 -21.77 -6.81
N THR A 56 -6.95 -20.62 -7.00
CA THR A 56 -6.75 -20.00 -8.32
C THR A 56 -5.96 -20.92 -9.26
N GLN A 57 -5.13 -21.82 -8.72
CA GLN A 57 -4.36 -22.80 -9.49
C GLN A 57 -5.24 -23.80 -10.25
N PHE A 58 -6.50 -23.96 -9.85
CA PHE A 58 -7.40 -24.97 -10.40
C PHE A 58 -8.54 -24.38 -11.24
N VAL A 59 -8.79 -23.07 -11.13
CA VAL A 59 -9.93 -22.41 -11.79
C VAL A 59 -9.53 -21.35 -12.81
N ASN A 60 -8.31 -20.82 -12.74
CA ASN A 60 -7.82 -19.84 -13.71
C ASN A 60 -7.01 -20.51 -14.82
N SER A 61 -6.90 -19.84 -15.96
CA SER A 61 -6.00 -20.28 -17.02
C SER A 61 -4.55 -20.24 -16.54
N PRO A 62 -3.62 -21.08 -17.05
CA PRO A 62 -2.22 -21.09 -16.60
C PRO A 62 -1.49 -19.74 -16.68
N GLY A 63 -1.91 -18.83 -17.57
CA GLY A 63 -1.36 -17.48 -17.67
C GLY A 63 -1.88 -16.49 -16.62
N GLU A 64 -3.01 -16.80 -15.97
CA GLU A 64 -3.73 -15.93 -15.04
C GLU A 64 -3.48 -16.29 -13.57
N VAL A 65 -2.83 -17.43 -13.30
CA VAL A 65 -2.47 -17.83 -11.93
C VAL A 65 -1.33 -16.95 -11.39
N LEU A 66 -1.48 -16.48 -10.17
CA LEU A 66 -0.52 -15.59 -9.50
C LEU A 66 0.40 -16.28 -8.50
N GLY A 67 0.37 -17.60 -8.50
CA GLY A 67 1.34 -18.40 -7.78
C GLY A 67 1.72 -19.66 -8.55
N ALA A 68 2.66 -20.41 -7.97
CA ALA A 68 3.05 -21.73 -8.43
C ALA A 68 3.26 -22.64 -7.22
N PHE A 69 3.00 -23.93 -7.39
CA PHE A 69 3.29 -24.92 -6.37
C PHE A 69 4.80 -25.10 -6.21
N GLY A 70 5.27 -25.03 -4.97
CA GLY A 70 6.61 -25.44 -4.57
C GLY A 70 6.71 -26.96 -4.36
N PRO A 71 7.94 -27.48 -4.17
CA PRO A 71 8.16 -28.91 -3.89
C PRO A 71 7.50 -29.42 -2.60
N ASP A 72 7.16 -28.51 -1.70
CA ASP A 72 6.50 -28.72 -0.42
C ASP A 72 4.95 -28.67 -0.51
N GLY A 73 4.42 -28.52 -1.72
CA GLY A 73 2.98 -28.43 -1.98
C GLY A 73 2.34 -27.10 -1.56
N GLN A 74 3.13 -26.11 -1.12
CA GLN A 74 2.64 -24.76 -0.84
C GLN A 74 2.59 -23.95 -2.14
N VAL A 75 1.71 -22.95 -2.21
CA VAL A 75 1.64 -22.03 -3.34
C VAL A 75 2.44 -20.79 -3.01
N TYR A 76 3.41 -20.44 -3.86
CA TYR A 76 4.24 -19.25 -3.72
C TYR A 76 3.86 -18.20 -4.74
N SER A 77 3.86 -16.92 -4.35
CA SER A 77 3.49 -15.82 -5.24
C SER A 77 4.51 -15.65 -6.37
N LYS A 78 4.02 -15.31 -7.56
CA LYS A 78 4.86 -14.84 -8.68
C LYS A 78 5.30 -13.38 -8.50
N LYS A 79 4.68 -12.63 -7.59
CA LYS A 79 5.05 -11.24 -7.28
C LYS A 79 6.30 -11.22 -6.40
N GLY A 80 7.10 -10.17 -6.53
CA GLY A 80 8.25 -9.97 -5.65
C GLY A 80 7.80 -9.83 -4.19
N PRO A 81 8.63 -10.24 -3.20
CA PRO A 81 8.25 -10.22 -1.79
C PRO A 81 8.25 -8.81 -1.17
N ALA A 82 8.90 -7.84 -1.83
CA ALA A 82 9.12 -6.50 -1.27
C ALA A 82 7.82 -5.78 -0.86
N PRO A 83 6.77 -5.70 -1.69
CA PRO A 83 5.51 -5.04 -1.33
C PRO A 83 4.85 -5.67 -0.11
N SER A 84 4.85 -7.01 -0.02
CA SER A 84 4.30 -7.73 1.12
C SER A 84 5.10 -7.51 2.40
N PHE A 85 6.43 -7.49 2.28
CA PHE A 85 7.31 -7.28 3.44
C PHE A 85 7.18 -5.86 4.01
N VAL A 86 7.17 -4.84 3.16
CA VAL A 86 7.06 -3.44 3.63
C VAL A 86 5.68 -3.13 4.21
N ALA A 87 4.64 -3.87 3.82
CA ALA A 87 3.30 -3.73 4.38
C ALA A 87 3.11 -4.37 5.77
N LEU A 88 4.06 -5.19 6.25
CA LEU A 88 3.96 -5.88 7.54
C LEU A 88 3.70 -4.97 8.74
N PRO A 89 4.41 -3.84 8.93
CA PRO A 89 4.18 -2.96 10.07
C PRO A 89 2.77 -2.38 10.08
N TRP A 90 2.23 -2.06 8.90
CA TRP A 90 0.88 -1.54 8.73
C TRP A 90 -0.18 -2.60 9.04
N TYR A 91 0.01 -3.82 8.52
CA TYR A 91 -0.86 -4.96 8.82
C TYR A 91 -0.90 -5.26 10.33
N TRP A 92 0.25 -5.31 11.00
CA TRP A 92 0.32 -5.55 12.45
C TRP A 92 -0.31 -4.45 13.28
N LEU A 93 -0.12 -3.18 12.90
CA LEU A 93 -0.75 -2.04 13.56
C LEU A 93 -2.27 -2.19 13.59
N TRP A 94 -2.89 -2.34 12.41
CA TRP A 94 -4.35 -2.45 12.32
C TRP A 94 -4.88 -3.73 12.93
N ARG A 95 -4.13 -4.83 12.85
CA ARG A 95 -4.51 -6.07 13.52
C ARG A 95 -4.47 -5.92 15.04
N GLY A 96 -3.49 -5.18 15.57
CA GLY A 96 -3.42 -4.82 16.98
C GLY A 96 -4.66 -4.03 17.40
N VAL A 97 -5.03 -3.00 16.64
CA VAL A 97 -6.25 -2.21 16.87
C VAL A 97 -7.52 -3.08 16.85
N ALA A 98 -7.66 -3.95 15.86
CA ALA A 98 -8.81 -4.87 15.77
C ALA A 98 -8.89 -5.83 16.99
N ARG A 99 -7.74 -6.30 17.49
CA ARG A 99 -7.65 -7.16 18.69
C ARG A 99 -8.04 -6.46 19.98
N LEU A 100 -7.97 -5.12 20.03
CA LEU A 100 -8.45 -4.33 21.17
C LEU A 100 -9.98 -4.18 21.19
N GLY A 101 -10.70 -4.82 20.26
CA GLY A 101 -12.15 -4.74 20.16
C GLY A 101 -12.66 -3.49 19.46
N VAL A 102 -11.77 -2.70 18.84
CA VAL A 102 -12.17 -1.55 18.02
C VAL A 102 -12.70 -2.07 16.70
N ALA A 103 -13.97 -1.78 16.40
CA ALA A 103 -14.59 -2.14 15.14
C ALA A 103 -14.00 -1.27 14.01
N ILE A 104 -13.01 -1.85 13.30
CA ILE A 104 -12.41 -1.25 12.11
C ILE A 104 -12.58 -2.20 10.91
N PRO A 105 -12.76 -1.67 9.70
CA PRO A 105 -12.76 -2.50 8.50
C PRO A 105 -11.31 -2.91 8.18
N PHE A 106 -10.82 -3.95 8.85
CA PHE A 106 -9.40 -4.34 8.88
C PHE A 106 -8.76 -4.49 7.50
N VAL A 107 -9.44 -5.15 6.57
CA VAL A 107 -8.96 -5.31 5.18
C VAL A 107 -8.84 -3.94 4.53
N GLN A 108 -9.91 -3.14 4.53
CA GLN A 108 -9.93 -1.81 3.91
C GLN A 108 -8.82 -0.90 4.44
N VAL A 109 -8.60 -0.83 5.77
CA VAL A 109 -7.52 0.01 6.31
C VAL A 109 -6.14 -0.51 5.92
N THR A 110 -5.97 -1.82 5.77
CA THR A 110 -4.72 -2.42 5.29
C THR A 110 -4.45 -2.03 3.84
N LEU A 111 -5.48 -1.99 2.99
CA LEU A 111 -5.38 -1.58 1.58
C LEU A 111 -4.99 -0.11 1.39
N LEU A 112 -5.14 0.74 2.41
CA LEU A 112 -4.69 2.14 2.37
C LEU A 112 -3.17 2.32 2.46
N TRP A 113 -2.39 1.24 2.61
CA TRP A 113 -0.93 1.29 2.70
C TRP A 113 -0.30 2.12 1.58
N ASN A 114 -0.67 1.87 0.32
CA ASN A 114 -0.12 2.60 -0.81
C ASN A 114 -0.53 4.08 -0.82
N GLY A 115 -1.72 4.40 -0.30
CA GLY A 115 -2.14 5.79 -0.09
C GLY A 115 -1.25 6.52 0.92
N VAL A 116 -0.90 5.87 2.03
CA VAL A 116 0.03 6.42 3.03
C VAL A 116 1.41 6.64 2.41
N ILE A 117 1.97 5.63 1.74
CA ILE A 117 3.29 5.72 1.11
C ILE A 117 3.34 6.78 0.01
N THR A 118 2.29 6.90 -0.80
CA THR A 118 2.19 7.91 -1.85
C THR A 118 2.13 9.32 -1.26
N ALA A 119 1.33 9.53 -0.22
CA ALA A 119 1.26 10.82 0.48
C ALA A 119 2.63 11.20 1.07
N LEU A 120 3.30 10.26 1.76
CA LEU A 120 4.66 10.47 2.29
C LEU A 120 5.66 10.82 1.19
N THR A 121 5.59 10.14 0.05
CA THR A 121 6.46 10.41 -1.11
C THR A 121 6.24 11.82 -1.65
N ALA A 122 5.00 12.28 -1.77
CA ALA A 122 4.68 13.64 -2.18
C ALA A 122 5.23 14.69 -1.19
N GLY A 123 5.10 14.45 0.11
CA GLY A 123 5.70 15.29 1.16
C GLY A 123 7.23 15.34 1.08
N LEU A 124 7.88 14.19 0.84
CA LEU A 124 9.33 14.11 0.64
C LEU A 124 9.78 14.88 -0.61
N LEU A 125 9.04 14.81 -1.72
CA LEU A 125 9.34 15.61 -2.92
C LEU A 125 9.22 17.10 -2.68
N TRP A 126 8.24 17.55 -1.90
CA TRP A 126 8.19 18.94 -1.46
C TRP A 126 9.47 19.30 -0.70
N CYS A 127 9.83 18.53 0.32
CA CYS A 127 11.04 18.77 1.12
C CYS A 127 12.31 18.79 0.24
N MET A 128 12.41 17.90 -0.74
CA MET A 128 13.51 17.85 -1.70
C MET A 128 13.56 19.09 -2.59
N ALA A 129 12.41 19.54 -3.13
CA ALA A 129 12.33 20.78 -3.89
C ALA A 129 12.79 21.99 -3.05
N ARG A 130 12.40 22.04 -1.77
CA ARG A 130 12.87 23.07 -0.83
C ARG A 130 14.37 23.01 -0.57
N ALA A 131 14.92 21.80 -0.41
CA ALA A 131 16.35 21.60 -0.24
C ALA A 131 17.17 22.03 -1.47
N MET A 132 16.57 21.97 -2.67
CA MET A 132 17.16 22.45 -3.93
C MET A 132 17.00 23.97 -4.14
N GLY A 133 16.40 24.70 -3.21
CA GLY A 133 16.23 26.15 -3.29
C GLY A 133 14.96 26.62 -4.00
N TYR A 134 14.04 25.72 -4.36
CA TYR A 134 12.74 26.12 -4.92
C TYR A 134 11.84 26.76 -3.87
N THR A 135 10.89 27.56 -4.35
CA THR A 135 9.89 28.23 -3.50
C THR A 135 8.93 27.22 -2.86
N GLU A 136 8.24 27.66 -1.80
CA GLU A 136 7.21 26.85 -1.13
C GLU A 136 6.08 26.44 -2.06
N LYS A 137 5.61 27.41 -2.87
CA LYS A 137 4.57 27.20 -3.87
C LYS A 137 4.97 26.15 -4.91
N ALA A 138 6.23 26.17 -5.35
CA ALA A 138 6.75 25.19 -6.30
C ALA A 138 6.80 23.78 -5.69
N GLY A 139 7.27 23.63 -4.44
CA GLY A 139 7.27 22.35 -3.73
C GLY A 139 5.85 21.81 -3.50
N ALA A 140 4.92 22.67 -3.09
CA ALA A 140 3.51 22.30 -2.92
C ALA A 140 2.87 21.88 -4.24
N ALA A 141 3.09 22.64 -5.32
CA ALA A 141 2.60 22.32 -6.65
C ALA A 141 3.14 20.98 -7.15
N LEU A 142 4.44 20.72 -6.98
CA LEU A 142 5.05 19.44 -7.35
C LEU A 142 4.40 18.26 -6.63
N ALA A 143 4.22 18.38 -5.30
CA ALA A 143 3.62 17.34 -4.49
C ALA A 143 2.15 17.08 -4.85
N LEU A 144 1.37 18.14 -5.10
CA LEU A 144 -0.03 18.01 -5.56
C LEU A 144 -0.09 17.40 -6.96
N LEU A 145 0.74 17.86 -7.91
CA LEU A 145 0.78 17.34 -9.26
C LEU A 145 1.08 15.84 -9.25
N LEU A 146 2.08 15.38 -8.49
CA LEU A 146 2.31 13.96 -8.30
C LEU A 146 1.05 13.28 -7.73
N GLY A 147 0.55 13.78 -6.61
CA GLY A 147 -0.47 13.08 -5.81
C GLY A 147 -1.84 12.97 -6.45
N VAL A 148 -2.26 13.92 -7.29
CA VAL A 148 -3.61 13.94 -7.88
C VAL A 148 -3.65 14.12 -9.40
N CYS A 149 -2.52 14.38 -10.05
CA CYS A 149 -2.47 14.59 -11.51
C CYS A 149 -1.60 13.54 -12.25
N THR A 150 -1.24 12.43 -11.60
CA THR A 150 -0.49 11.34 -12.23
C THR A 150 -1.09 9.97 -11.90
N ILE A 151 -0.48 8.91 -12.45
CA ILE A 151 -0.77 7.51 -12.12
C ILE A 151 -0.57 7.17 -10.64
N ALA A 152 0.11 8.02 -9.86
CA ALA A 152 0.25 7.82 -8.42
C ALA A 152 -1.11 7.78 -7.71
N TRP A 153 -2.13 8.50 -8.18
CA TRP A 153 -3.46 8.49 -7.57
C TRP A 153 -4.17 7.13 -7.68
N PRO A 154 -4.33 6.51 -8.87
CA PRO A 154 -4.89 5.16 -8.93
C PRO A 154 -4.04 4.15 -8.16
N TYR A 155 -2.70 4.20 -8.24
CA TYR A 155 -1.84 3.29 -7.47
C TYR A 155 -1.94 3.47 -5.95
N ALA A 156 -2.21 4.69 -5.47
CA ALA A 156 -2.50 4.96 -4.06
C ALA A 156 -3.79 4.28 -3.57
N ASN A 157 -4.69 3.92 -4.48
CA ASN A 157 -5.99 3.31 -4.17
C ASN A 157 -6.02 1.79 -4.33
N HIS A 158 -4.94 1.17 -4.77
CA HIS A 158 -4.85 -0.27 -4.98
C HIS A 158 -3.64 -0.84 -4.25
N PHE A 159 -3.75 -2.07 -3.75
CA PHE A 159 -2.67 -2.75 -3.04
C PHE A 159 -1.72 -3.47 -4.01
N PHE A 160 -1.11 -2.68 -4.90
CA PHE A 160 -0.12 -3.11 -5.88
C PHE A 160 1.31 -2.98 -5.37
N GLY A 161 2.24 -3.57 -6.11
CA GLY A 161 3.68 -3.54 -5.86
C GLY A 161 4.50 -3.41 -7.14
#